data_AF-A0A505IQI7-F1
#
_entry.id   AF-A0A505IQI7-F1
#
_cell.length_a   1.000
_cell.length_b   1.000
_cell.length_c   1.000
_cell.angle_alpha   90.00
_cell.angle_beta   90.00
_cell.angle_gamma   90.00
#
_symmetry.space_group_name_H-M   'P 1'
#
loop_
_entity.id
_entity.type
_entity.pdbx_description
1 polymer ?
#
loop_
_entity_poly.entity_id
_entity_poly.type
_entity_poly.pdbx_seq_one_letter_code
_entity_poly.pdbx_strand_id
1 'polypeptide(L)'
;MTTEKCTIQQKLIQIQSELKVPKNNFSEYGGYNFRNAEDILKAVKKHNLEHGLLLTLTDVPLFIEGRFYIRSTATLSDGEEAICIDAYAREAESKSKMDDSQLTGSASSYARKYALQGLYLVDDGIDPDSLNKDEEEPEKSEQEVFFDYFKHYANGVAKLTNRPYEEIEANVLGVNTFARLDDVTPDMYAQVIGTVKAMGKRAELQLKENVTAAKVTEKPTSAPQTTNFTWGK
;
A
#
# COMPACT_ATOMS: atom_id res chain seq x y z
N MET A 1 -5.68 -30.30 -38.56
CA MET A 1 -5.48 -30.57 -37.12
C MET A 1 -6.42 -29.63 -36.39
N THR A 2 -7.47 -30.17 -35.76
CA THR A 2 -8.36 -29.38 -34.90
C THR A 2 -7.58 -29.05 -33.64
N THR A 3 -7.16 -27.79 -33.51
CA THR A 3 -6.60 -27.27 -32.27
C THR A 3 -7.69 -27.39 -31.21
N GLU A 4 -7.52 -28.29 -30.23
CA GLU A 4 -8.42 -28.34 -29.08
C GLU A 4 -8.42 -26.97 -28.40
N LYS A 5 -9.58 -26.30 -28.40
CA LYS A 5 -9.77 -25.03 -27.72
C LYS A 5 -9.75 -25.29 -26.22
N CYS A 6 -8.78 -24.72 -25.50
CA CYS A 6 -8.77 -24.77 -24.03
C CYS A 6 -10.00 -24.05 -23.48
N THR A 7 -10.70 -24.70 -22.55
CA THR A 7 -11.84 -24.15 -21.80
C THR A 7 -11.40 -23.02 -20.86
N ILE A 8 -12.34 -22.19 -20.41
CA ILE A 8 -12.05 -21.10 -19.46
C ILE A 8 -11.48 -21.65 -18.13
N GLN A 9 -11.89 -22.84 -17.70
CA GLN A 9 -11.40 -23.51 -16.50
C GLN A 9 -9.94 -23.96 -16.68
N GLN A 10 -9.58 -24.53 -17.83
CA GLN A 10 -8.19 -24.91 -18.12
C GLN A 10 -7.26 -23.70 -18.16
N LYS A 11 -7.71 -22.59 -18.76
CA LYS A 11 -6.97 -21.32 -18.74
C LYS A 11 -6.80 -20.82 -17.31
N LEU A 12 -7.87 -20.81 -16.52
CA LEU A 12 -7.80 -20.37 -15.12
C LEU A 12 -6.86 -21.25 -14.28
N ILE A 13 -6.87 -22.57 -14.46
CA ILE A 13 -5.93 -23.50 -13.80
C ILE A 13 -4.48 -23.14 -14.12
N GLN A 14 -4.17 -22.85 -15.40
CA GLN A 14 -2.82 -22.42 -15.80
C GLN A 14 -2.42 -21.14 -15.07
N ILE A 15 -3.29 -20.12 -15.04
CA ILE A 15 -3.02 -18.88 -14.31
C ILE A 15 -2.81 -19.16 -12.82
N GLN A 16 -3.71 -19.90 -12.17
CA GLN A 16 -3.61 -20.23 -10.75
C GLN A 16 -2.31 -20.97 -10.41
N SER A 17 -1.79 -21.80 -11.33
CA SER A 17 -0.52 -22.52 -11.12
C SER A 17 0.74 -21.67 -11.26
N GLU A 18 0.67 -20.59 -12.04
CA GLU A 18 1.83 -19.75 -12.38
C GLU A 18 1.86 -18.41 -11.64
N LEU A 19 0.69 -17.92 -11.23
CA LEU A 19 0.52 -16.58 -10.69
C LEU A 19 1.30 -16.42 -9.39
N LYS A 20 2.20 -15.42 -9.38
CA LYS A 20 2.91 -15.00 -8.17
C LYS A 20 2.57 -13.56 -7.87
N VAL A 21 2.02 -13.33 -6.68
CA VAL A 21 1.75 -11.99 -6.17
C VAL A 21 2.62 -11.76 -4.93
N PRO A 22 3.57 -10.81 -4.93
CA PRO A 22 4.36 -10.50 -3.73
C PRO A 22 3.56 -9.66 -2.72
N LYS A 23 3.83 -9.83 -1.42
CA LYS A 23 3.24 -9.01 -0.34
C LYS A 23 4.01 -7.70 -0.23
N ASN A 24 3.60 -6.67 -0.98
CA ASN A 24 4.33 -5.40 -1.09
C ASN A 24 3.90 -4.32 -0.08
N ASN A 25 2.82 -4.55 0.67
CA ASN A 25 2.31 -3.58 1.64
C ASN A 25 2.56 -4.08 3.05
N PHE A 26 2.79 -3.15 3.98
CA PHE A 26 2.95 -3.45 5.40
C PHE A 26 1.80 -2.85 6.20
N SER A 27 1.19 -3.66 7.08
CA SER A 27 0.16 -3.21 8.00
C SER A 27 0.80 -2.81 9.33
N GLU A 28 0.85 -1.51 9.64
CA GLU A 28 1.37 -1.05 10.94
C GLU A 28 0.50 -1.53 12.11
N TYR A 29 -0.82 -1.67 11.88
CA TYR A 29 -1.76 -2.14 12.90
C TYR A 29 -1.62 -3.63 13.18
N GLY A 30 -1.42 -4.43 12.14
CA GLY A 30 -1.33 -5.89 12.23
C GLY A 30 0.09 -6.43 12.36
N GLY A 31 1.11 -5.63 12.09
CA GLY A 31 2.51 -6.05 12.11
C GLY A 31 2.93 -7.00 10.98
N TYR A 32 2.11 -7.15 9.92
CA TYR A 32 2.36 -8.12 8.85
C TYR A 32 2.36 -7.50 7.44
N ASN A 33 3.07 -8.14 6.52
CA ASN A 33 3.01 -7.81 5.10
C ASN A 33 1.76 -8.42 4.44
N PHE A 34 1.13 -7.69 3.51
CA PHE A 34 -0.10 -8.09 2.85
C PHE A 34 -0.16 -7.63 1.37
N ARG A 35 -1.14 -8.16 0.65
CA ARG A 35 -1.51 -7.75 -0.71
C ARG A 35 -2.84 -7.02 -0.69
N ASN A 36 -2.94 -5.94 -1.45
CA ASN A 36 -4.22 -5.31 -1.75
C ASN A 36 -4.77 -5.81 -3.09
N ALA A 37 -5.96 -5.34 -3.47
CA ALA A 37 -6.57 -5.69 -4.74
C ALA A 37 -5.71 -5.22 -5.93
N GLU A 38 -5.06 -4.07 -5.81
CA GLU A 38 -4.21 -3.47 -6.85
C GLU A 38 -2.98 -4.33 -7.17
N ASP A 39 -2.39 -4.97 -6.16
CA ASP A 39 -1.28 -5.91 -6.36
C ASP A 39 -1.71 -7.12 -7.18
N ILE A 40 -2.85 -7.71 -6.85
CA ILE A 40 -3.41 -8.87 -7.57
C ILE A 40 -3.77 -8.45 -9.00
N LEU A 41 -4.45 -7.31 -9.17
CA LEU A 41 -4.81 -6.77 -10.48
C LEU A 41 -3.59 -6.52 -11.37
N LYS A 42 -2.49 -5.99 -10.82
CA LYS A 42 -1.25 -5.81 -11.57
C LYS A 42 -0.67 -7.14 -12.02
N ALA A 43 -0.66 -8.15 -11.16
CA ALA A 43 -0.10 -9.46 -11.45
C ALA A 43 -0.91 -10.21 -12.54
N VAL A 44 -2.24 -10.18 -12.47
CA VAL A 44 -3.11 -10.98 -13.37
C VAL A 44 -3.27 -10.39 -14.77
N LYS A 45 -2.98 -9.09 -14.98
CA LYS A 45 -3.14 -8.42 -16.29
C LYS A 45 -2.44 -9.15 -17.43
N LYS A 46 -1.18 -9.55 -17.22
CA LYS A 46 -0.39 -10.25 -18.24
C LYS A 46 -0.99 -11.62 -18.55
N HIS A 47 -1.28 -12.40 -17.51
CA HIS A 47 -1.90 -13.72 -17.63
C HIS A 47 -3.25 -13.67 -18.35
N ASN A 48 -4.13 -12.75 -17.96
CA ASN A 48 -5.44 -12.58 -18.60
C ASN A 48 -5.30 -12.24 -20.08
N LEU A 49 -4.36 -11.37 -20.44
CA LEU A 49 -4.09 -11.03 -21.85
C LEU A 49 -3.62 -12.24 -22.64
N GLU A 50 -2.68 -13.04 -22.09
CA GLU A 50 -2.12 -14.23 -22.73
C GLU A 50 -3.19 -15.31 -23.00
N HIS A 51 -4.19 -15.43 -22.12
CA HIS A 51 -5.28 -16.40 -22.25
C HIS A 51 -6.55 -15.84 -22.92
N GLY A 52 -6.55 -14.56 -23.31
CA GLY A 52 -7.70 -13.90 -23.92
C GLY A 52 -8.90 -13.79 -22.98
N LEU A 53 -8.65 -13.41 -21.72
CA LEU A 53 -9.65 -13.31 -20.66
C LEU A 53 -9.93 -11.85 -20.29
N LEU A 54 -11.21 -11.53 -20.15
CA LEU A 54 -11.70 -10.27 -19.60
C LEU A 54 -12.00 -10.45 -18.12
N LEU A 55 -11.33 -9.66 -17.27
CA LEU A 55 -11.65 -9.53 -15.86
C LEU A 55 -12.44 -8.25 -15.62
N THR A 56 -13.59 -8.34 -14.98
CA THR A 56 -14.37 -7.20 -14.48
C THR A 56 -14.65 -7.33 -12.99
N LEU A 57 -14.81 -6.19 -12.32
CA LEU A 57 -15.17 -6.09 -10.91
C LEU A 57 -16.42 -5.24 -10.79
N THR A 58 -17.41 -5.69 -10.02
CA THR A 58 -18.61 -4.92 -9.69
C THR A 58 -18.82 -4.91 -8.18
N ASP A 59 -19.09 -3.74 -7.63
CA ASP A 59 -19.39 -3.61 -6.20
C ASP A 59 -20.84 -3.19 -5.99
N VAL A 60 -21.49 -3.82 -5.02
CA VAL A 60 -22.87 -3.53 -4.62
C VAL A 60 -22.91 -3.34 -3.11
N PRO A 61 -23.39 -2.19 -2.60
CA PRO A 61 -23.67 -2.02 -1.18
C PRO A 61 -24.91 -2.81 -0.76
N LEU A 62 -24.82 -3.48 0.38
CA LEU A 62 -25.88 -4.28 0.99
C LEU A 62 -26.12 -3.77 2.41
N PHE A 63 -27.38 -3.67 2.81
CA PHE A 63 -27.77 -3.34 4.17
C PHE A 63 -28.45 -4.56 4.80
N ILE A 64 -27.80 -5.15 5.79
CA ILE A 64 -28.22 -6.40 6.44
C ILE A 64 -28.27 -6.14 7.94
N GLU A 65 -29.46 -6.21 8.53
CA GLU A 65 -29.69 -6.10 9.98
C GLU A 65 -28.99 -4.90 10.64
N GLY A 66 -29.06 -3.72 10.02
CA GLY A 66 -28.45 -2.51 10.58
C GLY A 66 -26.99 -2.29 10.18
N ARG A 67 -26.39 -3.16 9.37
CA ARG A 67 -24.98 -3.09 8.98
C ARG A 67 -24.82 -2.97 7.46
N PHE A 68 -23.91 -2.09 7.04
CA PHE A 68 -23.51 -1.98 5.64
C PHE A 68 -22.40 -2.98 5.31
N TYR A 69 -22.55 -3.64 4.17
CA TYR A 69 -21.56 -4.51 3.56
C TYR A 69 -21.35 -4.08 2.11
N ILE A 70 -20.14 -4.25 1.59
CA ILE A 70 -19.89 -4.23 0.16
C ILE A 70 -19.74 -5.65 -0.32
N ARG A 71 -20.57 -6.08 -1.28
CA ARG A 71 -20.36 -7.27 -2.08
C ARG A 71 -19.58 -6.89 -3.32
N SER A 72 -18.39 -7.46 -3.50
CA SER A 72 -17.63 -7.35 -4.74
C SER A 72 -17.70 -8.66 -5.51
N THR A 73 -18.01 -8.58 -6.79
CA THR A 73 -18.04 -9.71 -7.73
C THR A 73 -16.89 -9.58 -8.71
N ALA A 74 -15.97 -10.55 -8.70
CA ALA A 74 -14.95 -10.70 -9.72
C ALA A 74 -15.42 -11.67 -10.81
N THR A 75 -15.53 -11.18 -12.04
CA THR A 75 -16.01 -11.94 -13.19
C THR A 75 -14.88 -12.10 -14.19
N LEU A 76 -14.51 -13.34 -14.48
CA LEU A 76 -13.55 -13.71 -15.52
C LEU A 76 -14.31 -14.32 -16.69
N SER A 77 -14.17 -13.78 -17.89
CA SER A 77 -14.85 -14.27 -19.10
C SER A 77 -13.90 -14.42 -20.27
N ASP A 78 -14.15 -15.41 -21.13
CA ASP A 78 -13.46 -15.58 -22.42
C ASP A 78 -14.30 -15.12 -23.62
N GLY A 79 -15.42 -14.42 -23.35
CA GLY A 79 -16.37 -13.94 -24.35
C GLY A 79 -17.53 -14.91 -24.65
N GLU A 80 -17.45 -16.16 -24.19
CA GLU A 80 -18.50 -17.17 -24.33
C GLU A 80 -19.01 -17.62 -22.95
N GLU A 81 -18.08 -17.94 -22.06
CA GLU A 81 -18.36 -18.37 -20.68
C GLU A 81 -17.83 -17.35 -19.67
N ALA A 82 -18.30 -17.47 -18.42
CA ALA A 82 -17.84 -16.64 -17.33
C ALA A 82 -17.76 -17.42 -16.00
N ILE A 83 -16.75 -17.11 -15.21
CA ILE A 83 -16.58 -17.56 -13.82
C ILE A 83 -16.71 -16.33 -12.93
N CYS A 84 -17.59 -16.40 -11.93
CA CYS A 84 -17.87 -15.31 -11.00
C CYS A 84 -17.56 -15.74 -9.57
N ILE A 85 -16.84 -14.90 -8.83
CA ILE A 85 -16.58 -15.08 -7.40
C ILE A 85 -17.02 -13.83 -6.66
N ASP A 86 -17.88 -14.03 -5.66
CA ASP A 86 -18.31 -12.97 -4.75
C ASP A 86 -17.47 -12.99 -3.47
N ALA A 87 -17.16 -11.81 -2.97
CA ALA A 87 -16.69 -11.63 -1.60
C ALA A 87 -17.32 -10.40 -0.96
N TYR A 88 -17.25 -10.35 0.36
CA TYR A 88 -17.96 -9.38 1.18
C TYR A 88 -17.01 -8.72 2.16
N ALA A 89 -17.19 -7.43 2.39
CA ALA A 89 -16.54 -6.71 3.47
C ALA A 89 -17.55 -5.83 4.20
N ARG A 90 -17.54 -5.89 5.53
CA ARG A 90 -18.40 -5.03 6.35
C ARG A 90 -17.81 -3.62 6.39
N GLU A 91 -18.63 -2.62 6.14
CA GLU A 91 -18.27 -1.22 6.38
C GLU A 91 -18.29 -0.95 7.89
N ALA A 92 -17.29 -0.23 8.40
CA ALA A 92 -17.24 0.11 9.82
C ALA A 92 -18.26 1.20 10.13
N GLU A 93 -19.05 1.04 11.20
CA GLU A 93 -20.04 2.03 11.64
C GLU A 93 -19.40 3.38 12.00
N SER A 94 -18.16 3.36 12.51
CA SER A 94 -17.31 4.55 12.55
C SER A 94 -15.84 4.16 12.61
N LYS A 95 -14.98 4.98 12.00
CA LYS A 95 -13.55 5.03 12.30
C LYS A 95 -13.17 6.48 12.56
N SER A 96 -12.72 6.79 13.78
CA SER A 96 -12.43 8.16 14.23
C SER A 96 -11.37 8.94 13.43
N LYS A 97 -10.75 8.32 12.42
CA LYS A 97 -9.68 8.88 11.59
C LYS A 97 -9.97 8.85 10.08
N MET A 98 -11.15 8.41 9.65
CA MET A 98 -11.53 8.35 8.23
C MET A 98 -12.80 9.13 7.97
N ASP A 99 -12.88 9.81 6.82
CA ASP A 99 -14.14 10.39 6.35
C ASP A 99 -15.09 9.31 5.80
N ASP A 100 -16.38 9.64 5.67
CA ASP A 100 -17.41 8.68 5.27
C ASP A 100 -17.14 8.04 3.89
N SER A 101 -16.57 8.80 2.95
CA SER A 101 -16.24 8.28 1.62
C SER A 101 -15.09 7.26 1.67
N GLN A 102 -14.15 7.45 2.60
CA GLN A 102 -13.05 6.53 2.86
C GLN A 102 -13.52 5.24 3.53
N LEU A 103 -14.60 5.27 4.32
CA LEU A 103 -15.18 4.06 4.93
C LEU A 103 -15.68 3.08 3.88
N THR A 104 -16.54 3.55 2.97
CA THR A 104 -17.06 2.73 1.86
C THR A 104 -15.96 2.31 0.90
N GLY A 105 -15.03 3.22 0.59
CA GLY A 105 -13.87 2.91 -0.25
C GLY A 105 -13.01 1.80 0.35
N SER A 106 -12.74 1.85 1.66
CA SER A 106 -12.00 0.80 2.35
C SER A 106 -12.71 -0.55 2.29
N ALA A 107 -14.02 -0.60 2.58
CA ALA A 107 -14.79 -1.83 2.49
C ALA A 107 -14.78 -2.41 1.06
N SER A 108 -14.97 -1.57 0.04
CA SER A 108 -14.84 -1.97 -1.37
C SER A 108 -13.48 -2.57 -1.70
N SER A 109 -12.37 -1.96 -1.27
CA SER A 109 -11.03 -2.50 -1.48
C SER A 109 -10.83 -3.88 -0.84
N TYR A 110 -11.36 -4.10 0.37
CA TYR A 110 -11.31 -5.42 1.02
C TYR A 110 -12.16 -6.46 0.29
N ALA A 111 -13.40 -6.12 -0.09
CA ALA A 111 -14.27 -7.04 -0.81
C ALA A 111 -13.65 -7.45 -2.16
N ARG A 112 -13.12 -6.48 -2.93
CA ARG A 112 -12.42 -6.76 -4.20
C ARG A 112 -11.22 -7.66 -4.01
N LYS A 113 -10.40 -7.39 -2.98
CA LYS A 113 -9.23 -8.21 -2.65
C LYS A 113 -9.64 -9.68 -2.48
N TYR A 114 -10.64 -9.96 -1.64
CA TYR A 114 -11.07 -11.33 -1.36
C TYR A 114 -11.75 -12.00 -2.57
N ALA A 115 -12.50 -11.26 -3.38
CA ALA A 115 -13.09 -11.79 -4.62
C ALA A 115 -12.00 -12.23 -5.61
N LEU A 116 -10.95 -11.41 -5.76
CA LEU A 116 -9.79 -11.72 -6.58
C LEU A 116 -8.96 -12.89 -6.03
N GLN A 117 -8.79 -12.97 -4.71
CA GLN A 117 -8.11 -14.10 -4.07
C GLN A 117 -8.83 -15.41 -4.32
N GLY A 118 -10.16 -15.44 -4.16
CA GLY A 118 -10.96 -16.62 -4.45
C GLY A 118 -10.91 -17.02 -5.92
N LEU A 119 -10.94 -16.05 -6.84
CA LEU A 119 -10.87 -16.31 -8.28
C LEU A 119 -9.50 -16.88 -8.71
N TYR A 120 -8.40 -16.31 -8.21
CA TYR A 120 -7.05 -16.65 -8.65
C TYR A 120 -6.27 -17.55 -7.68
N LEU A 121 -6.91 -18.06 -6.64
CA LEU A 121 -6.30 -18.86 -5.57
C LEU A 121 -5.04 -18.20 -4.98
N VAL A 122 -5.11 -16.87 -4.78
CA VAL A 122 -4.01 -16.13 -4.15
C VAL A 122 -4.14 -16.29 -2.64
N ASP A 123 -3.33 -17.18 -2.09
CA ASP A 123 -3.27 -17.44 -0.66
C ASP A 123 -2.54 -16.30 0.10
N ASP A 124 -3.14 -15.83 1.18
CA ASP A 124 -2.55 -14.85 2.09
C ASP A 124 -1.74 -15.47 3.22
N GLY A 125 -1.76 -16.80 3.38
CA GLY A 125 -0.88 -17.56 4.28
C GLY A 125 -0.96 -17.13 5.75
N ILE A 126 -1.96 -16.35 6.13
CA ILE A 126 -2.22 -15.93 7.50
C ILE A 126 -3.74 -15.97 7.68
N ASP A 127 -4.21 -17.08 8.25
CA ASP A 127 -5.57 -17.23 8.72
C ASP A 127 -5.78 -16.28 9.91
N PRO A 128 -6.82 -15.43 9.94
CA PRO A 128 -7.14 -14.66 11.14
C PRO A 128 -7.47 -15.55 12.36
N ASP A 129 -7.83 -16.83 12.18
CA ASP A 129 -7.90 -17.80 13.27
C ASP A 129 -6.52 -18.34 13.70
N SER A 130 -5.48 -18.22 12.86
CA SER A 130 -4.07 -18.42 13.27
C SER A 130 -3.57 -17.33 14.22
N LEU A 131 -4.29 -16.20 14.35
CA LEU A 131 -3.97 -15.18 15.36
C LEU A 131 -4.22 -15.65 16.81
N ASN A 132 -4.66 -16.91 17.01
CA ASN A 132 -4.88 -17.50 18.34
C ASN A 132 -4.01 -18.73 18.67
N LYS A 133 -2.97 -19.06 17.91
CA LYS A 133 -2.01 -20.09 18.34
C LYS A 133 -0.60 -19.75 17.89
N ASP A 134 0.23 -19.34 18.84
CA ASP A 134 1.57 -19.87 19.13
C ASP A 134 2.28 -20.63 17.98
N GLU A 135 2.46 -20.02 16.81
CA GLU A 135 3.44 -20.46 15.83
C GLU A 135 4.63 -19.52 15.91
N GLU A 136 5.62 -19.97 16.68
CA GLU A 136 6.94 -19.36 16.83
C GLU A 136 7.63 -19.26 15.45
N GLU A 137 7.48 -18.11 14.77
CA GLU A 137 8.62 -17.57 14.02
C GLU A 137 9.80 -17.51 14.99
N PRO A 138 11.05 -17.80 14.58
CA PRO A 138 12.18 -17.71 15.50
C PRO A 138 12.15 -16.34 16.16
N GLU A 139 11.93 -16.33 17.48
CA GLU A 139 11.65 -15.13 18.24
C GLU A 139 12.81 -14.16 18.02
N LYS A 140 12.61 -13.16 17.16
CA LYS A 140 13.61 -12.13 16.93
C LYS A 140 13.88 -11.49 18.28
N SER A 141 15.16 -11.41 18.64
CA SER A 141 15.52 -10.71 19.87
C SER A 141 15.01 -9.27 19.82
N GLU A 142 14.69 -8.69 20.97
CA GLU A 142 14.25 -7.28 21.06
C GLU A 142 15.24 -6.33 20.36
N GLN A 143 16.53 -6.70 20.35
CA GLN A 143 17.60 -5.99 19.69
C GLN A 143 17.52 -6.05 18.15
N GLU A 144 17.23 -7.23 17.58
CA GLU A 144 17.02 -7.38 16.13
C GLU A 144 15.79 -6.61 15.65
N VAL A 145 14.70 -6.66 16.43
CA VAL A 145 13.50 -5.85 16.16
C VAL A 145 13.86 -4.37 16.18
N PHE A 146 14.59 -3.91 17.19
CA PHE A 146 15.05 -2.52 17.27
C PHE A 146 15.89 -2.11 16.05
N PHE A 147 16.83 -2.95 15.59
CA PHE A 147 17.67 -2.66 14.43
C PHE A 147 16.86 -2.53 13.14
N ASP A 148 15.91 -3.44 12.91
CA ASP A 148 15.03 -3.40 11.74
C ASP A 148 14.23 -2.08 11.71
N TYR A 149 13.66 -1.69 12.86
CA TYR A 149 12.90 -0.44 13.00
C TYR A 149 13.79 0.80 12.81
N PHE A 150 14.96 0.84 13.46
CA PHE A 150 15.89 1.95 13.33
C PHE A 150 16.31 2.14 11.87
N LYS A 151 16.70 1.04 11.21
CA LYS A 151 17.14 1.05 9.82
C LYS A 151 16.05 1.52 8.88
N HIS A 152 14.80 1.10 9.08
CA HIS A 152 13.66 1.57 8.29
C HIS A 152 13.52 3.10 8.35
N TYR A 153 13.46 3.68 9.55
CA TYR A 153 13.27 5.12 9.71
C TYR A 153 14.48 5.92 9.24
N ALA A 154 15.70 5.50 9.58
CA ALA A 154 16.92 6.19 9.16
C ALA A 154 17.08 6.22 7.63
N ASN A 155 16.71 5.13 6.92
CA ASN A 155 16.66 5.13 5.46
C ASN A 155 15.59 6.08 4.89
N GLY A 156 14.45 6.21 5.57
CA GLY A 156 13.43 7.20 5.22
C GLY A 156 13.97 8.63 5.31
N VAL A 157 14.65 8.96 6.40
CA VAL A 157 15.29 10.27 6.58
C VAL A 157 16.38 10.49 5.53
N ALA A 158 17.27 9.52 5.32
CA ALA A 158 18.36 9.58 4.35
C ALA A 158 17.85 9.96 2.94
N LYS A 159 16.77 9.31 2.50
CA LYS A 159 16.10 9.62 1.22
C LYS A 159 15.52 11.03 1.18
N LEU A 160 14.84 11.45 2.25
CA LEU A 160 14.22 12.78 2.31
C LEU A 160 15.26 13.92 2.33
N THR A 161 16.38 13.71 3.01
CA THR A 161 17.44 14.72 3.17
C THR A 161 18.53 14.62 2.11
N ASN A 162 18.50 13.60 1.26
CA ASN A 162 19.57 13.24 0.32
C ASN A 162 20.95 13.13 1.01
N ARG A 163 20.99 12.45 2.16
CA ARG A 163 22.19 12.21 2.96
C ARG A 163 22.43 10.71 3.10
N PRO A 164 23.68 10.25 3.27
CA PRO A 164 23.97 8.84 3.47
C PRO A 164 23.37 8.33 4.79
N TYR A 165 23.00 7.05 4.81
CA TYR A 165 22.41 6.38 5.97
C TYR A 165 23.30 6.50 7.20
N GLU A 166 24.62 6.34 7.01
CA GLU A 166 25.64 6.35 8.04
C GLU A 166 25.72 7.69 8.77
N GLU A 167 25.44 8.80 8.06
CA GLU A 167 25.37 10.12 8.67
C GLU A 167 24.11 10.27 9.53
N ILE A 168 22.98 9.74 9.08
CA ILE A 168 21.74 9.75 9.88
C ILE A 168 21.93 8.91 11.14
N GLU A 169 22.49 7.71 11.00
CA GLU A 169 22.78 6.82 12.13
C GLU A 169 23.68 7.49 13.17
N ALA A 170 24.84 8.01 12.73
CA ALA A 170 25.80 8.67 13.62
C ALA A 170 25.17 9.87 14.36
N ASN A 171 24.36 10.68 13.68
CA ASN A 171 23.67 11.81 14.30
C ASN A 171 22.67 11.37 15.36
N VAL A 172 21.85 10.36 15.06
CA VAL A 172 20.82 9.89 16.00
C VAL A 172 21.46 9.23 17.21
N LEU A 173 22.49 8.39 17.01
CA LEU A 173 23.23 7.76 18.11
C LEU A 173 23.95 8.79 18.97
N GLY A 174 24.63 9.76 18.35
CA GLY A 174 25.33 10.84 19.07
C GLY A 174 24.40 11.69 19.94
N VAL A 175 23.20 12.03 19.44
CA VAL A 175 22.18 12.76 20.24
C VAL A 175 21.71 11.95 21.44
N ASN A 176 21.68 10.62 21.32
CA ASN A 176 21.29 9.72 22.39
C ASN A 176 22.48 9.16 23.18
N THR A 177 23.68 9.75 23.02
CA THR A 177 24.91 9.37 23.75
C THR A 177 25.38 7.92 23.54
N PHE A 178 25.09 7.34 22.37
CA PHE A 178 25.58 6.02 21.97
C PHE A 178 26.63 6.13 20.86
N ALA A 179 27.62 5.24 20.87
CA ALA A 179 28.67 5.20 19.86
C ALA A 179 28.28 4.30 18.66
N ARG A 180 27.61 3.19 18.93
CA ARG A 180 27.11 2.23 17.93
C ARG A 180 25.69 1.80 18.25
N LEU A 181 24.99 1.31 17.25
CA LEU A 181 23.62 0.81 17.41
C LEU A 181 23.57 -0.39 18.37
N ASP A 182 24.60 -1.22 18.37
CA ASP A 182 24.77 -2.36 19.29
C ASP A 182 24.89 -1.95 20.76
N ASP A 183 25.28 -0.70 21.04
CA ASP A 183 25.46 -0.20 22.40
C ASP A 183 24.15 0.31 23.03
N VAL A 184 23.06 0.35 22.25
CA VAL A 184 21.75 0.84 22.74
C VAL A 184 21.08 -0.24 23.59
N THR A 185 20.68 0.13 24.81
CA THR A 185 19.99 -0.77 25.74
C THR A 185 18.47 -0.80 25.49
N PRO A 186 17.75 -1.88 25.85
CA PRO A 186 16.32 -2.02 25.58
C PRO A 186 15.43 -0.89 26.10
N ASP A 187 15.74 -0.36 27.29
CA ASP A 187 15.05 0.77 27.90
C ASP A 187 15.18 2.07 27.09
N MET A 188 16.19 2.16 26.22
CA MET A 188 16.50 3.33 25.40
C MET A 188 16.00 3.22 23.96
N TYR A 189 15.54 2.05 23.51
CA TYR A 189 15.05 1.83 22.14
C TYR A 189 13.97 2.83 21.73
N ALA A 190 12.96 3.04 22.56
CA ALA A 190 11.87 3.96 22.27
C ALA A 190 12.37 5.41 22.08
N GLN A 191 13.35 5.83 22.88
CA GLN A 191 13.92 7.18 22.80
C GLN A 191 14.74 7.37 21.51
N VAL A 192 15.59 6.39 21.18
CA VAL A 192 16.42 6.42 19.97
C VAL A 192 15.53 6.40 18.71
N ILE A 193 14.51 5.53 18.67
CA ILE A 193 13.52 5.50 17.58
C ILE A 193 12.73 6.82 17.52
N GLY A 194 12.35 7.40 18.65
CA GLY A 194 11.70 8.70 18.72
C GLY A 194 12.53 9.82 18.09
N THR A 195 13.85 9.77 18.28
CA THR A 195 14.79 10.76 17.73
C THR A 195 14.84 10.71 16.21
N VAL A 196 14.97 9.51 15.61
CA VAL A 196 14.98 9.38 14.14
C VAL A 196 13.64 9.77 13.51
N LYS A 197 12.51 9.45 14.16
CA LYS A 197 11.18 9.89 13.72
C LYS A 197 11.03 11.41 13.75
N ALA A 198 11.50 12.06 14.81
CA ALA A 198 11.47 13.51 14.92
C ALA A 198 12.33 14.18 13.83
N MET A 199 13.48 13.58 13.51
CA MET A 199 14.34 14.03 12.41
C MET A 199 13.62 13.94 11.06
N GLY A 200 12.96 12.81 10.78
CA GLY A 200 12.16 12.63 9.55
C GLY A 200 11.03 13.66 9.43
N LYS A 201 10.26 13.87 10.51
CA LYS A 201 9.19 14.87 10.52
C LYS A 201 9.69 16.29 10.23
N ARG A 202 10.87 16.66 10.76
CA ARG A 202 11.51 17.95 10.47
C ARG A 202 11.95 18.04 9.01
N ALA A 203 12.55 16.99 8.46
CA ALA A 203 12.96 16.94 7.05
C ALA A 203 11.77 17.09 6.10
N GLU A 204 10.64 16.43 6.39
CA GLU A 204 9.41 16.58 5.60
C GLU A 204 8.84 18.00 5.62
N LEU A 205 8.87 18.66 6.78
CA LEU A 205 8.41 20.05 6.91
C LEU A 205 9.28 21.01 6.11
N GLN A 206 10.61 20.88 6.20
CA GLN A 206 11.54 21.69 5.43
C GLN A 206 11.38 21.47 3.93
N LEU A 207 11.17 20.23 3.49
CA LEU A 207 10.91 19.93 2.08
C LEU A 207 9.61 20.61 1.60
N LYS A 208 8.54 20.56 2.40
CA LYS A 208 7.27 21.24 2.08
C LYS A 208 7.47 22.76 1.99
N GLU A 209 8.16 23.36 2.95
CA GLU A 209 8.46 24.80 2.96
C GLU A 209 9.28 25.22 1.73
N ASN A 210 10.32 24.45 1.38
CA ASN A 210 11.16 24.71 0.21
C ASN A 210 10.38 24.60 -1.11
N VAL A 211 9.51 23.60 -1.23
CA VAL A 211 8.63 23.44 -2.41
C VAL A 211 7.60 24.58 -2.50
N THR A 212 7.05 25.02 -1.37
CA THR A 212 6.13 26.17 -1.33
C THR A 212 6.85 27.46 -1.72
N ALA A 213 8.07 27.69 -1.21
CA ALA A 213 8.87 28.86 -1.54
C ALA A 213 9.24 28.91 -3.04
N ALA A 214 9.66 27.78 -3.63
CA ALA A 214 9.98 27.68 -5.05
C ALA A 214 8.78 28.02 -5.96
N LYS A 215 7.56 27.59 -5.57
CA LYS A 215 6.33 27.93 -6.32
C LYS A 215 5.95 29.41 -6.25
N VAL A 216 6.32 30.12 -5.18
CA VAL A 216 6.06 31.56 -5.06
C VAL A 216 7.01 32.37 -5.96
N THR A 217 8.25 31.91 -6.12
CA THR A 217 9.25 32.56 -6.99
C THR A 217 9.03 32.35 -8.49
N GLU A 218 8.29 31.32 -8.90
CA GLU A 218 7.99 31.02 -10.32
C GLU A 218 6.73 31.73 -10.88
N LYS A 219 6.07 32.60 -10.11
CA LYS A 219 4.92 33.36 -10.64
C LYS A 219 5.41 34.32 -11.75
N PRO A 220 4.90 34.23 -12.99
CA PRO A 220 5.45 35.03 -14.08
C PRO A 220 5.12 36.51 -13.89
N THR A 221 6.16 37.34 -13.87
CA THR A 221 6.06 38.80 -13.99
C THR A 221 5.66 39.19 -15.42
N SER A 222 4.40 38.93 -15.81
CA SER A 222 3.85 39.55 -17.00
C SER A 222 3.26 40.91 -16.62
N ALA A 223 4.06 41.97 -16.76
CA ALA A 223 3.54 43.33 -16.80
C ALA A 223 2.61 43.45 -18.02
N PRO A 224 1.41 44.05 -17.91
CA PRO A 224 0.58 44.32 -19.08
C PRO A 224 1.28 45.36 -19.95
N GLN A 225 1.64 45.00 -21.19
CA GLN A 225 2.04 45.97 -22.20
C GLN A 225 0.81 46.85 -22.52
N THR A 226 0.85 48.12 -22.12
CA THR A 226 -0.11 49.12 -22.58
C THR A 226 0.18 49.43 -24.04
N THR A 227 -0.61 48.88 -24.96
CA THR A 227 -0.65 49.36 -26.34
C THR A 227 -1.44 50.66 -26.37
N ASN A 228 -0.74 51.78 -26.61
CA ASN A 228 -1.39 53.06 -26.85
C ASN A 228 -2.13 52.99 -28.19
N PHE A 229 -3.46 53.02 -28.13
CA PHE A 229 -4.37 53.09 -29.25
C PHE A 229 -4.54 54.57 -29.66
N THR A 230 -3.98 54.98 -30.79
CA THR A 230 -4.18 56.33 -31.35
C THR A 230 -5.31 56.30 -32.38
N TRP A 231 -6.37 57.08 -32.13
CA TRP A 231 -7.39 57.39 -33.13
C TRP A 231 -6.88 58.49 -34.07
N GLY A 232 -6.94 58.24 -35.37
CA GLY A 232 -6.59 59.20 -36.41
C GLY A 232 -7.54 60.39 -36.50
N LYS A 233 -7.00 61.51 -36.97
CA LYS A 233 -7.69 62.58 -37.68
C LYS A 233 -7.10 62.68 -39.07
#